data_AF-C5MDD7-F1
#
_entry.id   AF-C5MDD7-F1
#
_cell.length_a   1.000
_cell.length_b   1.000
_cell.length_c   1.000
_cell.angle_alpha   90.00
_cell.angle_beta   90.00
_cell.angle_gamma   90.00
#
_symmetry.space_group_name_H-M   'P 1'
#
loop_
_entity.id
_entity.type
_entity.pdbx_description
1 polymer ?
#
loop_
_entity_poly.entity_id
_entity_poly.type
_entity_poly.pdbx_seq_one_letter_code
_entity_poly.pdbx_strand_id
1 'polypeptide(L)'
;MSLGISREEQELKVLDLMYQNFPSLSIDQDILVNWQVELSDKLTDFTSLSSIVSDNIIIDADMIEFDYVPDIANIINELEDAFDDDDDFKVIILEILICLISLSYRIKNVLHPVSDQLIDLFLKKLKSRNDFAIQEIQTPSVVSQYMRLIILFMDIGCNNKQFKLLINQLMCNKNPKTNLVLLELFHQMYTKYQCQFPLLSVVNQTNYSFNKDSSLKKVFTIHSWLKINHQFHSSKEDPITLFTLSSSGSTNDDANNGTLLKVQIINYNQFKIEIKNNINGSRIRYSFNQKLQDTNKNQGFIHFVLTYDNYATLNLYIDGEYSESIPCPDLHKFLRNWNKISVGETKDDITLKSDEIALRNLTILNTNLSYEWINLLYNLGLGFSWDTKDLTSETTFSLLSQLSYQGLFNVTVKFDEIKEKNKAHNNSNSHIFGAGHSSSRNSLAAFGGNLRYHHHHHNHNHRSRKANSLARKEKMPRIP
;
A
#
# COMPACT_ATOMS: atom_id res chain seq x y z
N MET A 1 -35.24 33.51 28.95
CA MET A 1 -34.35 32.60 29.69
C MET A 1 -34.45 31.26 29.00
N SER A 2 -33.52 30.96 28.09
CA SER A 2 -33.27 29.57 27.70
C SER A 2 -32.55 28.90 28.88
N LEU A 3 -32.97 27.68 29.22
CA LEU A 3 -32.09 26.78 29.97
C LEU A 3 -30.96 26.43 29.01
N GLY A 4 -29.73 26.81 29.34
CA GLY A 4 -28.56 26.36 28.60
C GLY A 4 -28.38 24.87 28.85
N ILE A 5 -28.21 24.10 27.78
CA ILE A 5 -27.77 22.70 27.86
C ILE A 5 -26.41 22.73 28.58
N SER A 6 -26.23 21.88 29.58
CA SER A 6 -24.97 21.79 30.32
C SER A 6 -23.86 21.17 29.46
N ARG A 7 -22.60 21.46 29.80
CA ARG A 7 -21.44 20.88 29.08
C ARG A 7 -21.49 19.35 29.09
N GLU A 8 -21.87 18.74 30.21
CA GLU A 8 -22.04 17.29 30.34
C GLU A 8 -23.11 16.75 29.38
N GLU A 9 -24.26 17.41 29.26
CA GLU A 9 -25.30 17.05 28.28
C GLU A 9 -24.84 17.25 26.82
N GLN A 10 -23.94 18.21 26.54
CA GLN A 10 -23.34 18.41 25.21
C GLN A 10 -22.32 17.30 24.88
N GLU A 11 -21.45 16.94 25.83
CA GLU A 11 -20.47 15.86 25.68
C GLU A 11 -21.18 14.51 25.48
N LEU A 12 -22.17 14.20 26.33
CA LEU A 12 -23.01 13.00 26.20
C LEU A 12 -23.74 12.93 24.86
N LYS A 13 -24.29 14.05 24.35
CA LYS A 13 -24.96 14.08 23.04
C LYS A 13 -24.00 13.72 21.88
N VAL A 14 -22.73 14.13 21.95
CA VAL A 14 -21.73 13.76 20.94
C VAL A 14 -21.33 12.29 21.07
N LEU A 15 -21.20 11.77 22.29
CA LEU A 15 -20.95 10.34 22.54
C LEU A 15 -22.12 9.47 22.04
N ASP A 16 -23.37 9.84 22.32
CA ASP A 16 -24.57 9.19 21.78
C ASP A 16 -24.56 9.14 20.25
N LEU A 17 -24.16 10.24 19.59
CA LEU A 17 -24.01 10.27 18.13
C LEU A 17 -22.87 9.36 17.64
N MET A 18 -21.75 9.23 18.37
CA MET A 18 -20.70 8.27 18.05
C MET A 18 -21.23 6.82 18.13
N TYR A 19 -21.88 6.43 19.23
CA TYR A 19 -22.44 5.09 19.39
C TYR A 19 -23.53 4.77 18.36
N GLN A 20 -24.38 5.75 18.03
CA GLN A 20 -25.41 5.61 16.98
C GLN A 20 -24.84 5.46 15.57
N ASN A 21 -23.66 6.02 15.28
CA ASN A 21 -23.04 5.96 13.96
C ASN A 21 -22.08 4.76 13.80
N PHE A 22 -21.66 4.16 14.91
CA PHE A 22 -20.70 3.06 14.96
C PHE A 22 -21.20 1.91 15.86
N PRO A 23 -22.39 1.33 15.59
CA PRO A 23 -23.03 0.35 16.47
C PRO A 23 -22.29 -1.00 16.59
N SER A 24 -21.41 -1.30 15.62
CA SER A 24 -20.61 -2.53 15.52
C SER A 24 -19.22 -2.40 16.16
N LEU A 25 -18.91 -1.25 16.76
CA LEU A 25 -17.65 -1.00 17.45
C LEU A 25 -17.91 -0.90 18.96
N SER A 26 -17.26 -1.75 19.75
CA SER A 26 -17.28 -1.65 21.20
C SER A 26 -16.35 -0.50 21.64
N ILE A 27 -16.91 0.71 21.61
CA ILE A 27 -16.26 1.91 22.13
C ILE A 27 -16.40 1.92 23.65
N ASP A 28 -15.29 2.03 24.39
CA ASP A 28 -15.32 2.11 25.86
C ASP A 28 -16.02 3.39 26.33
N GLN A 29 -17.17 3.22 26.99
CA GLN A 29 -17.99 4.34 27.45
C GLN A 29 -17.49 4.91 28.78
N ASP A 30 -16.87 4.09 29.64
CA ASP A 30 -16.40 4.52 30.95
C ASP A 30 -15.13 5.38 30.80
N ILE A 31 -14.20 5.00 29.91
CA ILE A 31 -13.02 5.81 29.59
C ILE A 31 -13.42 7.16 28.96
N LEU A 32 -14.43 7.17 28.08
CA LEU A 32 -14.87 8.39 27.40
C LEU A 32 -15.70 9.33 28.29
N VAL A 33 -16.47 8.80 29.25
CA VAL A 33 -17.12 9.64 30.27
C VAL A 33 -16.08 10.23 31.24
N ASN A 34 -14.99 9.52 31.52
CA ASN A 34 -13.90 9.97 32.39
C ASN A 34 -12.70 10.60 31.65
N TRP A 35 -12.90 11.07 30.41
CA TRP A 35 -11.82 11.52 29.50
C TRP A 35 -10.87 12.56 30.13
N GLN A 36 -11.39 13.44 30.98
CA GLN A 36 -10.64 14.50 31.67
C GLN A 36 -9.55 13.96 32.60
N VAL A 37 -9.74 12.74 33.13
CA VAL A 37 -8.81 12.08 34.07
C VAL A 37 -7.88 11.12 33.33
N GLU A 38 -8.37 10.44 32.28
CA GLU A 38 -7.67 9.31 31.67
C GLU A 38 -6.93 9.65 30.37
N LEU A 39 -7.40 10.68 29.63
CA LEU A 39 -6.93 11.00 28.28
C LEU A 39 -6.26 12.37 28.17
N SER A 40 -6.55 13.32 29.06
CA SER A 40 -6.01 14.70 29.04
C SER A 40 -4.48 14.76 28.98
N ASP A 41 -3.79 14.02 29.85
CA ASP A 41 -2.31 13.88 29.86
C ASP A 41 -1.70 13.44 28.51
N LYS A 42 -2.50 12.77 27.65
CA LYS A 42 -2.07 12.16 26.39
C LYS A 42 -2.13 13.12 25.20
N LEU A 43 -2.78 14.28 25.36
CA LEU A 43 -2.86 15.33 24.36
C LEU A 43 -1.51 16.02 24.09
N THR A 44 -0.46 15.62 24.81
CA THR A 44 0.92 16.07 24.61
C THR A 44 1.61 15.43 23.40
N ASP A 45 1.19 14.23 22.95
CA ASP A 45 1.78 13.52 21.81
C ASP A 45 0.76 12.65 21.06
N PHE A 46 0.73 12.78 19.73
CA PHE A 46 -0.11 11.98 18.84
C PHE A 46 0.09 10.47 19.01
N THR A 47 1.32 10.00 19.19
CA THR A 47 1.60 8.56 19.30
C THR A 47 0.97 7.98 20.56
N SER A 48 1.07 8.71 21.68
CA SER A 48 0.46 8.32 22.95
C SER A 48 -1.08 8.34 22.90
N LEU A 49 -1.67 9.35 22.25
CA LEU A 49 -3.12 9.47 22.11
C LEU A 49 -3.67 8.40 21.14
N SER A 50 -3.03 8.21 19.98
CA SER A 50 -3.44 7.22 18.97
C SER A 50 -3.46 5.80 19.54
N SER A 51 -2.42 5.42 20.30
CA SER A 51 -2.33 4.09 20.94
C SER A 51 -3.42 3.89 21.99
N ILE A 52 -3.68 4.85 22.88
CA ILE A 52 -4.73 4.69 23.89
C ILE A 52 -6.13 4.64 23.23
N VAL A 53 -6.33 5.39 22.15
CA VAL A 53 -7.57 5.31 21.34
C VAL A 53 -7.70 3.95 20.64
N SER A 54 -6.62 3.38 20.07
CA SER A 54 -6.68 2.07 19.40
C SER A 54 -6.70 0.86 20.33
N ASP A 55 -6.06 0.96 21.49
CA ASP A 55 -5.73 -0.19 22.34
C ASP A 55 -6.67 -0.33 23.54
N ASN A 56 -7.27 0.79 24.00
CA ASN A 56 -8.18 0.82 25.16
C ASN A 56 -9.60 1.29 24.79
N ILE A 57 -9.76 2.28 23.91
CA ILE A 57 -11.08 2.88 23.62
C ILE A 57 -11.82 2.11 22.52
N ILE A 58 -11.15 1.66 21.47
CA ILE A 58 -11.74 0.85 20.40
C ILE A 58 -11.48 -0.64 20.71
N ILE A 59 -12.33 -1.25 21.54
CA ILE A 59 -12.07 -2.57 22.15
C ILE A 59 -12.12 -3.71 21.11
N ASP A 60 -13.18 -3.77 20.31
CA ASP A 60 -13.30 -4.66 19.14
C ASP A 60 -13.79 -3.85 17.93
N ALA A 61 -13.10 -4.03 16.80
CA ALA A 61 -13.52 -3.53 15.49
C ALA A 61 -14.04 -4.66 14.58
N ASP A 62 -14.80 -5.59 15.16
CA ASP A 62 -15.30 -6.76 14.45
C ASP A 62 -16.45 -6.43 13.50
N MET A 63 -16.24 -6.72 12.21
CA MET A 63 -17.28 -6.70 11.16
C MET A 63 -18.08 -5.40 11.12
N ILE A 64 -17.46 -4.32 10.61
CA ILE A 64 -18.13 -3.03 10.38
C ILE A 64 -19.10 -3.14 9.20
N GLU A 65 -20.24 -3.78 9.48
CA GLU A 65 -21.40 -3.91 8.61
C GLU A 65 -22.27 -2.66 8.75
N PHE A 66 -22.02 -1.70 7.86
CA PHE A 66 -22.90 -0.57 7.64
C PHE A 66 -24.23 -1.02 7.02
N ASP A 67 -25.22 -1.33 7.86
CA ASP A 67 -26.65 -1.34 7.52
C ASP A 67 -27.11 0.06 7.07
N TYR A 68 -26.47 1.10 7.62
CA TYR A 68 -26.64 2.50 7.27
C TYR A 68 -25.29 3.21 7.17
N VAL A 69 -25.24 4.28 6.37
CA VAL A 69 -24.05 5.12 6.21
C VAL A 69 -23.89 6.02 7.45
N PRO A 70 -22.71 6.07 8.10
CA PRO A 70 -22.48 6.97 9.22
C PRO A 70 -22.53 8.44 8.81
N ASP A 71 -23.31 9.24 9.53
CA ASP A 71 -23.38 10.69 9.37
C ASP A 71 -22.32 11.39 10.25
N ILE A 72 -21.05 11.21 9.86
CA ILE A 72 -19.93 11.95 10.48
C ILE A 72 -20.03 13.45 10.19
N ALA A 73 -20.71 13.86 9.12
CA ALA A 73 -20.96 15.27 8.84
C ALA A 73 -21.77 15.93 9.97
N ASN A 74 -22.77 15.24 10.51
CA ASN A 74 -23.53 15.66 11.68
C ASN A 74 -22.68 15.69 12.96
N ILE A 75 -21.87 14.63 13.23
CA ILE A 75 -20.95 14.61 14.39
C ILE A 75 -19.98 15.81 14.36
N ILE A 76 -19.42 16.11 13.19
CA ILE A 76 -18.52 17.26 13.00
C ILE A 76 -19.25 18.60 13.21
N ASN A 77 -20.49 18.73 12.76
CA ASN A 77 -21.27 19.97 12.96
C ASN A 77 -21.59 20.20 14.44
N GLU A 78 -22.01 19.15 15.17
CA GLU A 78 -22.29 19.23 16.61
C GLU A 78 -21.01 19.56 17.41
N LEU A 79 -19.85 19.01 17.03
CA LEU A 79 -18.55 19.40 17.59
C LEU A 79 -18.15 20.86 17.27
N GLU A 80 -18.56 21.40 16.12
CA GLU A 80 -18.28 22.78 15.71
C GLU A 80 -19.23 23.82 16.33
N ASP A 81 -20.47 23.43 16.62
CA ASP A 81 -21.49 24.31 17.22
C ASP A 81 -21.48 24.28 18.77
N ALA A 82 -20.99 23.20 19.39
CA ALA A 82 -20.97 23.04 20.85
C ALA A 82 -19.62 23.35 21.53
N PHE A 83 -18.47 23.18 20.85
CA PHE A 83 -17.14 23.24 21.48
C PHE A 83 -16.16 24.17 20.75
N ASP A 84 -15.43 24.97 21.53
CA ASP A 84 -14.36 25.86 21.05
C ASP A 84 -13.15 25.09 20.48
N ASP A 85 -12.27 25.80 19.78
CA ASP A 85 -11.11 25.20 19.09
C ASP A 85 -9.91 24.90 20.00
N ASP A 86 -10.00 25.29 21.27
CA ASP A 86 -9.08 24.95 22.37
C ASP A 86 -9.68 23.88 23.31
N ASP A 87 -10.75 23.20 22.90
CA ASP A 87 -11.40 22.18 23.73
C ASP A 87 -10.81 20.78 23.52
N ASP A 88 -10.20 20.25 24.58
CA ASP A 88 -9.57 18.93 24.62
C ASP A 88 -10.53 17.78 24.23
N PHE A 89 -11.82 17.86 24.61
CA PHE A 89 -12.82 16.85 24.22
C PHE A 89 -12.97 16.74 22.71
N LYS A 90 -12.98 17.89 22.03
CA LYS A 90 -13.09 17.99 20.56
C LYS A 90 -11.86 17.37 19.89
N VAL A 91 -10.67 17.53 20.47
CA VAL A 91 -9.43 16.89 19.97
C VAL A 91 -9.48 15.37 20.13
N ILE A 92 -10.06 14.87 21.23
CA ILE A 92 -10.24 13.43 21.50
C ILE A 92 -11.26 12.80 20.54
N ILE A 93 -12.46 13.36 20.38
CA ILE A 93 -13.46 12.79 19.45
C ILE A 93 -12.93 12.80 18.00
N LEU A 94 -12.19 13.82 17.60
CA LEU A 94 -11.51 13.84 16.30
C LEU A 94 -10.41 12.78 16.17
N GLU A 95 -9.68 12.42 17.24
CA GLU A 95 -8.74 11.28 17.24
C GLU A 95 -9.48 9.96 17.05
N ILE A 96 -10.59 9.73 17.76
CA ILE A 96 -11.40 8.52 17.63
C ILE A 96 -11.89 8.38 16.19
N LEU A 97 -12.37 9.46 15.57
CA LEU A 97 -12.73 9.48 14.15
C LEU A 97 -11.53 9.18 13.23
N ILE A 98 -10.33 9.71 13.51
CA ILE A 98 -9.10 9.38 12.75
C ILE A 98 -8.78 7.89 12.87
N CYS A 99 -8.76 7.33 14.08
CA CYS A 99 -8.46 5.92 14.29
C CYS A 99 -9.52 5.03 13.62
N LEU A 100 -10.82 5.25 13.86
CA LEU A 100 -11.91 4.52 13.22
C LEU A 100 -11.84 4.55 11.69
N ILE A 101 -11.68 5.73 11.08
CA ILE A 101 -11.56 5.87 9.62
C ILE A 101 -10.27 5.23 9.10
N SER A 102 -9.22 5.10 9.92
CA SER A 102 -7.98 4.43 9.50
C SER A 102 -8.13 2.93 9.31
N LEU A 103 -9.00 2.27 10.09
CA LEU A 103 -9.16 0.81 10.16
C LEU A 103 -9.56 0.16 8.84
N SER A 104 -10.39 0.81 8.01
CA SER A 104 -10.99 0.18 6.83
C SER A 104 -11.19 1.12 5.64
N TYR A 105 -10.87 0.61 4.45
CA TYR A 105 -11.17 1.25 3.17
C TYR A 105 -12.68 1.32 2.89
N ARG A 106 -13.52 0.38 3.36
CA ARG A 106 -15.00 0.52 3.33
C ARG A 106 -15.43 1.80 4.02
N ILE A 107 -14.91 2.07 5.22
CA ILE A 107 -15.18 3.30 5.99
C ILE A 107 -14.76 4.54 5.18
N LYS A 108 -13.48 4.62 4.81
CA LYS A 108 -12.91 5.74 4.05
C LYS A 108 -13.69 6.02 2.74
N ASN A 109 -14.08 4.98 2.00
CA ASN A 109 -14.77 5.10 0.71
C ASN A 109 -16.20 5.64 0.88
N VAL A 110 -16.94 5.13 1.86
CA VAL A 110 -18.31 5.59 2.17
C VAL A 110 -18.32 7.06 2.62
N LEU A 111 -17.28 7.46 3.37
CA LEU A 111 -17.20 8.79 4.00
C LEU A 111 -16.38 9.82 3.20
N HIS A 112 -15.81 9.44 2.05
CA HIS A 112 -15.07 10.35 1.18
C HIS A 112 -15.81 11.65 0.84
N PRO A 113 -17.16 11.68 0.65
CA PRO A 113 -17.90 12.93 0.45
C PRO A 113 -17.72 13.99 1.56
N VAL A 114 -17.44 13.58 2.80
CA VAL A 114 -17.21 14.48 3.96
C VAL A 114 -15.89 15.27 3.80
N SER A 115 -14.97 14.83 2.92
CA SER A 115 -13.70 15.52 2.68
C SER A 115 -13.84 16.95 2.14
N ASP A 116 -14.93 17.28 1.44
CA ASP A 116 -15.24 18.66 1.04
C ASP A 116 -15.52 19.56 2.27
N GLN A 117 -16.37 19.09 3.20
CA GLN A 117 -16.70 19.79 4.46
C GLN A 117 -15.46 19.95 5.35
N LEU A 118 -14.64 18.90 5.47
CA LEU A 118 -13.39 18.93 6.24
C LEU A 118 -12.40 19.96 5.69
N ILE A 119 -12.27 20.08 4.37
CA ILE A 119 -11.42 21.10 3.74
C ILE A 119 -11.98 22.51 4.01
N ASP A 120 -13.28 22.74 3.84
CA ASP A 120 -13.85 24.07 4.06
C ASP A 120 -13.79 24.49 5.55
N LEU A 121 -13.97 23.55 6.50
CA LEU A 121 -13.77 23.79 7.94
C LEU A 121 -12.30 24.10 8.27
N PHE A 122 -11.36 23.26 7.83
CA PHE A 122 -9.92 23.52 8.00
C PHE A 122 -9.50 24.90 7.46
N LEU A 123 -9.98 25.26 6.27
CA LEU A 123 -9.73 26.57 5.65
C LEU A 123 -10.46 27.73 6.34
N LYS A 124 -11.53 27.49 7.11
CA LYS A 124 -12.20 28.46 8.00
C LYS A 124 -11.36 28.70 9.26
N LYS A 125 -10.90 27.64 9.93
CA LYS A 125 -10.01 27.71 11.12
C LYS A 125 -8.70 28.44 10.82
N LEU A 126 -8.11 28.15 9.67
CA LEU A 126 -6.91 28.82 9.14
C LEU A 126 -7.07 30.31 8.81
N LYS A 127 -8.30 30.86 8.88
CA LYS A 127 -8.62 32.28 8.68
C LYS A 127 -9.08 32.99 9.95
N SER A 128 -9.64 32.28 10.95
CA SER A 128 -10.03 32.86 12.24
C SER A 128 -8.83 33.09 13.15
N ARG A 129 -7.91 32.12 13.25
CA ARG A 129 -6.65 32.29 13.99
C ARG A 129 -5.60 33.00 13.12
N ASN A 130 -5.28 34.24 13.50
CA ASN A 130 -4.18 34.99 12.89
C ASN A 130 -2.79 34.49 13.34
N ASP A 131 -2.69 33.89 14.53
CA ASP A 131 -1.43 33.69 15.26
C ASP A 131 -1.09 32.22 15.56
N PHE A 132 -1.13 31.34 14.54
CA PHE A 132 -0.67 29.95 14.69
C PHE A 132 0.84 29.85 14.98
N ALA A 133 1.23 29.02 15.94
CA ALA A 133 2.56 28.43 16.05
C ALA A 133 2.62 27.13 15.22
N ILE A 134 3.74 26.90 14.52
CA ILE A 134 3.96 25.66 13.74
C ILE A 134 3.94 24.43 14.67
N GLN A 135 4.24 24.63 15.95
CA GLN A 135 4.18 23.61 17.00
C GLN A 135 2.76 23.05 17.23
N GLU A 136 1.69 23.83 16.98
CA GLU A 136 0.29 23.35 17.06
C GLU A 136 -0.04 22.27 16.02
N ILE A 137 0.77 22.13 14.97
CA ILE A 137 0.66 21.06 13.95
C ILE A 137 1.37 19.79 14.44
N GLN A 138 2.35 19.93 15.34
CA GLN A 138 3.19 18.85 15.87
C GLN A 138 2.60 18.20 17.13
N THR A 139 1.53 18.78 17.69
CA THR A 139 0.75 18.25 18.81
C THR A 139 -0.71 18.03 18.41
N PRO A 140 -1.46 17.16 19.12
CA PRO A 140 -2.92 17.12 19.06
C PRO A 140 -3.54 18.52 19.22
N SER A 141 -4.30 18.96 18.21
CA SER A 141 -5.05 20.21 18.19
C SER A 141 -6.15 20.12 17.13
N VAL A 142 -7.24 20.87 17.24
CA VAL A 142 -8.37 20.77 16.30
C VAL A 142 -7.93 20.96 14.84
N VAL A 143 -6.96 21.84 14.57
CA VAL A 143 -6.42 22.07 13.23
C VAL A 143 -5.49 20.95 12.77
N SER A 144 -4.69 20.35 13.65
CA SER A 144 -3.84 19.21 13.30
C SER A 144 -4.67 17.92 13.09
N GLN A 145 -5.76 17.74 13.83
CA GLN A 145 -6.71 16.65 13.60
C GLN A 145 -7.46 16.80 12.27
N TYR A 146 -7.97 18.00 11.92
CA TYR A 146 -8.57 18.23 10.60
C TYR A 146 -7.55 17.98 9.47
N MET A 147 -6.30 18.39 9.64
CA MET A 147 -5.22 18.09 8.70
C MET A 147 -4.95 16.58 8.56
N ARG A 148 -4.91 15.82 9.67
CA ARG A 148 -4.77 14.35 9.65
C ARG A 148 -5.96 13.66 8.99
N LEU A 149 -7.19 14.10 9.24
CA LEU A 149 -8.40 13.61 8.56
C LEU A 149 -8.35 13.87 7.05
N ILE A 150 -7.98 15.09 6.62
CA ILE A 150 -7.80 15.41 5.20
C ILE A 150 -6.76 14.46 4.58
N ILE A 151 -5.58 14.32 5.18
CA ILE A 151 -4.54 13.40 4.71
C ILE A 151 -5.05 11.95 4.62
N LEU A 152 -5.88 11.50 5.58
CA LEU A 152 -6.43 10.15 5.61
C LEU A 152 -7.38 9.86 4.43
N PHE A 153 -8.21 10.82 4.00
CA PHE A 153 -9.05 10.69 2.81
C PHE A 153 -8.27 10.75 1.48
N MET A 154 -7.08 11.37 1.47
CA MET A 154 -6.19 11.42 0.29
C MET A 154 -5.54 10.05 -0.03
N ASP A 155 -5.78 9.02 0.78
CA ASP A 155 -5.47 7.59 0.49
C ASP A 155 -6.32 7.04 -0.68
N ILE A 156 -7.51 7.61 -0.91
CA ILE A 156 -8.43 7.22 -2.00
C ILE A 156 -8.28 8.09 -3.25
N GLY A 157 -8.09 9.39 -3.06
CA GLY A 157 -8.01 10.35 -4.16
C GLY A 157 -8.33 11.79 -3.74
N CYS A 158 -7.58 12.75 -4.29
CA CYS A 158 -7.95 14.16 -4.31
C CYS A 158 -8.70 14.49 -5.60
N ASN A 159 -9.88 15.13 -5.51
CA ASN A 159 -10.61 15.57 -6.70
C ASN A 159 -10.18 16.99 -7.17
N ASN A 160 -10.46 17.31 -8.44
CA ASN A 160 -10.05 18.60 -9.05
C ASN A 160 -10.70 19.85 -8.42
N LYS A 161 -11.78 19.73 -7.63
CA LYS A 161 -12.39 20.83 -6.86
C LYS A 161 -11.59 21.04 -5.57
N GLN A 162 -11.40 19.98 -4.79
CA GLN A 162 -10.65 19.95 -3.52
C GLN A 162 -9.22 20.48 -3.69
N PHE A 163 -8.50 19.96 -4.68
CA PHE A 163 -7.12 20.37 -4.95
C PHE A 163 -7.02 21.87 -5.30
N LYS A 164 -7.99 22.39 -6.08
CA LYS A 164 -8.08 23.81 -6.41
C LYS A 164 -8.45 24.66 -5.20
N LEU A 165 -9.32 24.20 -4.29
CA LEU A 165 -9.64 24.94 -3.06
C LEU A 165 -8.38 25.17 -2.21
N LEU A 166 -7.62 24.09 -1.96
CA LEU A 166 -6.37 24.14 -1.18
C LEU A 166 -5.30 25.01 -1.86
N ILE A 167 -5.01 24.80 -3.16
CA ILE A 167 -4.01 25.61 -3.88
C ILE A 167 -4.43 27.08 -4.00
N ASN A 168 -5.71 27.38 -4.24
CA ASN A 168 -6.16 28.76 -4.35
C ASN A 168 -5.98 29.52 -3.03
N GLN A 169 -6.10 28.87 -1.86
CA GLN A 169 -5.74 29.55 -0.60
C GLN A 169 -4.25 29.85 -0.53
N LEU A 170 -3.37 28.91 -0.89
CA LEU A 170 -1.92 29.13 -0.89
C LEU A 170 -1.50 30.26 -1.85
N MET A 171 -2.15 30.38 -3.01
CA MET A 171 -1.85 31.41 -4.02
C MET A 171 -2.46 32.79 -3.72
N CYS A 172 -3.57 32.86 -2.98
CA CYS A 172 -4.27 34.12 -2.69
C CYS A 172 -4.06 34.67 -1.26
N ASN A 173 -3.68 33.83 -0.30
CA ASN A 173 -3.51 34.24 1.09
C ASN A 173 -2.16 34.93 1.32
N LYS A 174 -2.21 36.04 2.07
CA LYS A 174 -1.05 36.87 2.42
C LYS A 174 -0.47 36.55 3.81
N ASN A 175 -1.15 35.74 4.64
CA ASN A 175 -0.62 35.33 5.94
C ASN A 175 0.46 34.24 5.75
N PRO A 176 1.75 34.52 6.05
CA PRO A 176 2.82 33.53 5.90
C PRO A 176 2.63 32.33 6.84
N LYS A 177 2.01 32.50 8.02
CA LYS A 177 1.75 31.40 8.96
C LYS A 177 0.78 30.39 8.35
N THR A 178 -0.37 30.85 7.86
CA THR A 178 -1.35 30.00 7.17
C THR A 178 -0.73 29.28 5.96
N ASN A 179 0.10 29.97 5.18
CA ASN A 179 0.76 29.39 4.02
C ASN A 179 1.78 28.30 4.42
N LEU A 180 2.45 28.42 5.56
CA LEU A 180 3.30 27.37 6.12
C LEU A 180 2.47 26.14 6.56
N VAL A 181 1.29 26.31 7.18
CA VAL A 181 0.40 25.17 7.50
C VAL A 181 -0.06 24.45 6.22
N LEU A 182 -0.42 25.20 5.18
CA LEU A 182 -0.82 24.62 3.89
C LEU A 182 0.34 23.90 3.19
N LEU A 183 1.56 24.44 3.26
CA LEU A 183 2.75 23.78 2.72
C LEU A 183 3.09 22.50 3.49
N GLU A 184 2.90 22.47 4.81
CA GLU A 184 3.09 21.26 5.63
C GLU A 184 2.02 20.20 5.32
N LEU A 185 0.75 20.59 5.12
CA LEU A 185 -0.30 19.69 4.60
C LEU A 185 0.11 19.07 3.26
N PHE A 186 0.54 19.88 2.28
CA PHE A 186 1.01 19.37 1.01
C PHE A 186 2.26 18.48 1.16
N HIS A 187 3.20 18.84 2.03
CA HIS A 187 4.41 18.05 2.27
C HIS A 187 4.06 16.66 2.83
N GLN A 188 3.18 16.57 3.83
CA GLN A 188 2.73 15.30 4.40
C GLN A 188 1.89 14.49 3.41
N MET A 189 0.98 15.14 2.66
CA MET A 189 0.22 14.50 1.58
C MET A 189 1.14 13.84 0.55
N TYR A 190 2.13 14.55 0.01
CA TYR A 190 3.03 13.99 -1.02
C TYR A 190 4.10 13.04 -0.45
N THR A 191 4.47 13.18 0.82
CA THR A 191 5.37 12.22 1.48
C THR A 191 4.69 10.88 1.72
N LYS A 192 3.42 10.88 2.16
CA LYS A 192 2.63 9.68 2.42
C LYS A 192 2.01 9.08 1.15
N TYR A 193 1.57 9.93 0.23
CA TYR A 193 0.88 9.58 -1.02
C TYR A 193 1.56 10.25 -2.23
N GLN A 194 2.74 9.73 -2.58
CA GLN A 194 3.61 10.24 -3.65
C GLN A 194 2.92 10.35 -5.01
N CYS A 195 1.93 9.50 -5.29
CA CYS A 195 1.08 9.61 -6.47
C CYS A 195 -0.40 9.32 -6.13
N GLN A 196 -1.28 10.00 -6.85
CA GLN A 196 -2.73 9.93 -6.71
C GLN A 196 -3.32 9.19 -7.92
N PHE A 197 -4.15 8.17 -7.68
CA PHE A 197 -4.61 7.27 -8.74
C PHE A 197 -5.92 6.56 -8.38
N PRO A 198 -6.74 6.16 -9.37
CA PRO A 198 -7.90 5.30 -9.10
C PRO A 198 -7.45 3.89 -8.72
N LEU A 199 -8.07 3.36 -7.66
CA LEU A 199 -7.92 2.00 -7.15
C LEU A 199 -9.30 1.30 -7.08
N LEU A 200 -9.30 -0.02 -7.02
CA LEU A 200 -10.49 -0.83 -6.76
C LEU A 200 -10.37 -1.43 -5.35
N SER A 201 -11.26 -1.06 -4.43
CA SER A 201 -11.40 -1.72 -3.13
C SER A 201 -12.35 -2.91 -3.26
N VAL A 202 -11.86 -4.11 -2.95
CA VAL A 202 -12.64 -5.37 -3.03
C VAL A 202 -12.88 -5.89 -1.61
N VAL A 203 -14.15 -5.82 -1.19
CA VAL A 203 -14.64 -6.30 0.12
C VAL A 203 -15.45 -7.59 -0.02
N ASN A 204 -16.20 -7.73 -1.13
CA ASN A 204 -16.92 -8.94 -1.51
C ASN A 204 -16.36 -9.46 -2.85
N GLN A 205 -16.49 -10.75 -3.14
CA GLN A 205 -15.96 -11.29 -4.40
C GLN A 205 -16.51 -10.56 -5.64
N THR A 206 -15.60 -9.98 -6.41
CA THR A 206 -15.89 -9.42 -7.74
C THR A 206 -15.52 -10.43 -8.81
N ASN A 207 -16.28 -10.44 -9.92
CA ASN A 207 -16.21 -11.48 -10.94
C ASN A 207 -16.13 -10.86 -12.34
N TYR A 208 -15.02 -11.08 -13.06
CA TYR A 208 -14.76 -10.53 -14.39
C TYR A 208 -14.57 -11.66 -15.42
N SER A 209 -15.50 -11.74 -16.39
CA SER A 209 -15.43 -12.70 -17.49
C SER A 209 -14.74 -12.10 -18.71
N PHE A 210 -13.94 -12.90 -19.42
CA PHE A 210 -13.29 -12.55 -20.67
C PHE A 210 -13.65 -13.54 -21.79
N ASN A 211 -13.51 -13.12 -23.06
CA ASN A 211 -13.99 -13.90 -24.20
C ASN A 211 -13.25 -15.23 -24.35
N LYS A 212 -13.96 -16.27 -24.78
CA LYS A 212 -13.40 -17.62 -24.96
C LYS A 212 -12.30 -17.67 -26.03
N ASP A 213 -12.36 -16.82 -27.05
CA ASP A 213 -11.32 -16.70 -28.08
C ASP A 213 -10.00 -16.08 -27.56
N SER A 214 -10.09 -15.36 -26.43
CA SER A 214 -8.98 -14.82 -25.64
C SER A 214 -8.63 -15.67 -24.40
N SER A 215 -9.16 -16.90 -24.28
CA SER A 215 -8.78 -17.87 -23.24
C SER A 215 -7.27 -18.17 -23.21
N LEU A 216 -6.76 -18.62 -22.06
CA LEU A 216 -5.33 -18.84 -21.85
C LEU A 216 -4.81 -20.02 -22.69
N LYS A 217 -3.99 -19.73 -23.71
CA LYS A 217 -3.72 -20.70 -24.81
C LYS A 217 -2.62 -21.71 -24.50
N LYS A 218 -1.53 -21.26 -23.87
CA LYS A 218 -0.31 -22.03 -23.53
C LYS A 218 0.49 -21.40 -22.39
N VAL A 219 0.68 -20.09 -22.46
CA VAL A 219 1.43 -19.25 -21.51
C VAL A 219 0.53 -18.14 -20.99
N PHE A 220 0.83 -17.59 -19.82
CA PHE A 220 0.12 -16.42 -19.31
C PHE A 220 1.00 -15.51 -18.45
N THR A 221 0.53 -14.29 -18.21
CA THR A 221 1.00 -13.43 -17.13
C THR A 221 -0.22 -12.84 -16.41
N ILE A 222 -0.22 -12.88 -15.08
CA ILE A 222 -1.09 -12.07 -14.23
C ILE A 222 -0.21 -10.97 -13.62
N HIS A 223 -0.59 -9.71 -13.83
CA HIS A 223 0.07 -8.53 -13.27
C HIS A 223 -0.95 -7.73 -12.47
N SER A 224 -0.59 -7.28 -11.27
CA SER A 224 -1.36 -6.27 -10.51
C SER A 224 -0.49 -5.58 -9.48
N TRP A 225 -0.78 -4.32 -9.20
CA TRP A 225 -0.44 -3.74 -7.91
C TRP A 225 -1.52 -4.12 -6.90
N LEU A 226 -1.13 -4.57 -5.71
CA LEU A 226 -2.04 -4.99 -4.64
C LEU A 226 -1.61 -4.47 -3.28
N LYS A 227 -2.57 -4.10 -2.45
CA LYS A 227 -2.40 -3.74 -1.04
C LYS A 227 -3.49 -4.44 -0.24
N ILE A 228 -3.11 -5.05 0.87
CA ILE A 228 -4.02 -5.79 1.75
C ILE A 228 -4.14 -4.96 3.02
N ASN A 229 -5.37 -4.64 3.43
CA ASN A 229 -5.64 -3.99 4.70
C ASN A 229 -6.07 -5.06 5.71
N HIS A 230 -5.17 -5.39 6.64
CA HIS A 230 -5.38 -6.45 7.62
C HIS A 230 -6.36 -6.01 8.71
N GLN A 231 -7.39 -6.82 8.98
CA GLN A 231 -8.29 -6.60 10.12
C GLN A 231 -7.68 -7.21 11.38
N PHE A 232 -7.45 -6.37 12.41
CA PHE A 232 -6.70 -6.66 13.63
C PHE A 232 -7.05 -7.96 14.39
N HIS A 233 -8.25 -8.50 14.19
CA HIS A 233 -8.74 -9.70 14.89
C HIS A 233 -8.97 -10.92 13.99
N SER A 234 -8.42 -10.94 12.76
CA SER A 234 -8.43 -12.14 11.89
C SER A 234 -7.49 -13.22 12.46
N SER A 235 -8.05 -14.05 13.34
CA SER A 235 -7.32 -14.99 14.20
C SER A 235 -7.02 -16.36 13.57
N LYS A 236 -7.20 -16.51 12.25
CA LYS A 236 -6.83 -17.75 11.53
C LYS A 236 -5.62 -17.51 10.63
N GLU A 237 -4.71 -18.49 10.62
CA GLU A 237 -3.61 -18.60 9.65
C GLU A 237 -4.10 -19.01 8.24
N ASP A 238 -5.37 -18.78 7.91
CA ASP A 238 -6.00 -19.24 6.67
C ASP A 238 -5.51 -18.41 5.46
N PRO A 239 -5.25 -19.05 4.30
CA PRO A 239 -4.62 -18.38 3.17
C PRO A 239 -5.62 -17.54 2.35
N ILE A 240 -5.60 -16.23 2.54
CA ILE A 240 -6.46 -15.23 1.86
C ILE A 240 -6.37 -15.38 0.33
N THR A 241 -7.52 -15.45 -0.34
CA THR A 241 -7.64 -15.63 -1.79
C THR A 241 -7.62 -14.30 -2.53
N LEU A 242 -6.45 -13.94 -3.09
CA LEU A 242 -6.27 -12.73 -3.88
C LEU A 242 -6.97 -12.82 -5.25
N PHE A 243 -6.71 -13.91 -5.98
CA PHE A 243 -7.24 -14.12 -7.33
C PHE A 243 -7.68 -15.58 -7.51
N THR A 244 -8.79 -15.81 -8.21
CA THR A 244 -9.20 -17.15 -8.67
C THR A 244 -9.46 -17.16 -10.17
N LEU A 245 -8.66 -17.88 -10.96
CA LEU A 245 -9.02 -18.18 -12.36
C LEU A 245 -9.94 -19.40 -12.42
N SER A 246 -10.99 -19.30 -13.23
CA SER A 246 -12.06 -20.30 -13.34
C SER A 246 -12.74 -20.27 -14.71
N SER A 247 -13.63 -21.23 -14.96
CA SER A 247 -14.41 -21.36 -16.19
C SER A 247 -15.81 -20.73 -16.05
N SER A 248 -16.26 -19.95 -17.04
CA SER A 248 -17.63 -19.42 -17.08
C SER A 248 -18.64 -20.58 -17.09
N GLY A 249 -19.41 -20.71 -16.01
CA GLY A 249 -20.18 -21.91 -15.66
C GLY A 249 -19.99 -22.28 -14.19
N SER A 250 -18.82 -22.01 -13.59
CA SER A 250 -18.65 -22.09 -12.14
C SER A 250 -19.21 -20.84 -11.45
N THR A 251 -20.53 -20.82 -11.25
CA THR A 251 -21.12 -20.46 -9.96
C THR A 251 -20.80 -21.57 -8.95
N ASN A 252 -20.89 -21.29 -7.64
CA ASN A 252 -20.41 -22.22 -6.62
C ASN A 252 -21.29 -23.49 -6.50
N ASP A 253 -22.53 -23.40 -6.96
CA ASP A 253 -23.52 -24.49 -6.96
C ASP A 253 -23.23 -25.58 -8.00
N ASP A 254 -22.50 -25.26 -9.08
CA ASP A 254 -22.30 -26.16 -10.22
C ASP A 254 -21.13 -27.13 -10.00
N ALA A 255 -21.35 -28.08 -9.07
CA ALA A 255 -20.36 -29.05 -8.57
C ALA A 255 -19.68 -29.94 -9.64
N ASN A 256 -20.17 -29.92 -10.89
CA ASN A 256 -19.82 -30.88 -11.94
C ASN A 256 -18.83 -30.37 -13.03
N ASN A 257 -18.45 -29.09 -13.06
CA ASN A 257 -17.49 -28.60 -14.09
C ASN A 257 -16.54 -27.52 -13.59
N GLY A 258 -15.26 -27.87 -13.45
CA GLY A 258 -14.18 -26.88 -13.37
C GLY A 258 -12.90 -27.35 -12.67
N THR A 259 -11.77 -26.93 -13.23
CA THR A 259 -10.55 -26.69 -12.45
C THR A 259 -10.43 -25.20 -12.19
N LEU A 260 -9.83 -24.82 -11.07
CA LEU A 260 -9.60 -23.43 -10.69
C LEU A 260 -8.20 -23.24 -10.13
N LEU A 261 -7.65 -22.04 -10.32
CA LEU A 261 -6.35 -21.60 -9.81
C LEU A 261 -6.57 -20.50 -8.79
N LYS A 262 -6.46 -20.79 -7.49
CA LYS A 262 -6.37 -19.76 -6.46
C LYS A 262 -4.92 -19.27 -6.37
N VAL A 263 -4.69 -17.98 -6.53
CA VAL A 263 -3.51 -17.27 -6.01
C VAL A 263 -3.90 -16.74 -4.62
N GLN A 264 -3.09 -17.08 -3.64
CA GLN A 264 -3.34 -16.81 -2.22
C GLN A 264 -2.09 -16.24 -1.54
N ILE A 265 -2.29 -15.70 -0.35
CA ILE A 265 -1.21 -15.28 0.55
C ILE A 265 -1.40 -15.91 1.93
N ILE A 266 -0.33 -16.46 2.49
CA ILE A 266 -0.27 -17.05 3.83
C ILE A 266 0.38 -16.01 4.76
N ASN A 267 -0.19 -15.85 5.96
CA ASN A 267 0.33 -15.01 7.05
C ASN A 267 0.76 -13.61 6.59
N TYR A 268 0.01 -13.02 5.66
CA TYR A 268 0.24 -11.70 5.02
C TYR A 268 1.61 -11.51 4.34
N ASN A 269 2.47 -12.53 4.28
CA ASN A 269 3.84 -12.39 3.76
C ASN A 269 4.31 -13.44 2.74
N GLN A 270 3.59 -14.55 2.51
CA GLN A 270 4.08 -15.64 1.66
C GLN A 270 3.07 -16.05 0.58
N PHE A 271 3.44 -15.93 -0.70
CA PHE A 271 2.54 -16.31 -1.81
C PHE A 271 2.40 -17.83 -1.98
N LYS A 272 1.16 -18.27 -2.19
CA LYS A 272 0.78 -19.67 -2.48
C LYS A 272 -0.14 -19.73 -3.69
N ILE A 273 -0.02 -20.81 -4.45
CA ILE A 273 -0.92 -21.17 -5.54
C ILE A 273 -1.57 -22.51 -5.21
N GLU A 274 -2.89 -22.61 -5.38
CA GLU A 274 -3.65 -23.86 -5.26
C GLU A 274 -4.46 -24.11 -6.54
N ILE A 275 -4.12 -25.18 -7.25
CA ILE A 275 -4.96 -25.72 -8.33
C ILE A 275 -5.92 -26.70 -7.67
N LYS A 276 -7.22 -26.42 -7.70
CA LYS A 276 -8.28 -27.34 -7.26
C LYS A 276 -9.05 -27.83 -8.48
N ASN A 277 -9.28 -29.14 -8.55
CA ASN A 277 -10.27 -29.74 -9.45
C ASN A 277 -11.55 -29.99 -8.65
N ASN A 278 -12.67 -29.35 -9.04
CA ASN A 278 -13.94 -29.53 -8.34
C ASN A 278 -14.55 -30.91 -8.60
N ILE A 279 -14.29 -31.53 -9.76
CA ILE A 279 -14.93 -32.79 -10.20
C ILE A 279 -14.52 -33.99 -9.33
N ASN A 280 -13.27 -34.00 -8.83
CA ASN A 280 -12.73 -35.09 -8.00
C ASN A 280 -12.17 -34.61 -6.64
N GLY A 281 -12.38 -33.34 -6.29
CA GLY A 281 -11.86 -32.71 -5.07
C GLY A 281 -10.33 -32.57 -4.96
N SER A 282 -9.55 -33.02 -5.95
CA SER A 282 -8.08 -33.04 -5.87
C SER A 282 -7.49 -31.63 -5.86
N ARG A 283 -6.43 -31.43 -5.07
CA ARG A 283 -5.75 -30.15 -4.87
C ARG A 283 -4.25 -30.33 -5.07
N ILE A 284 -3.64 -29.47 -5.89
CA ILE A 284 -2.19 -29.33 -6.05
C ILE A 284 -1.80 -27.97 -5.48
N ARG A 285 -0.73 -27.90 -4.68
CA ARG A 285 -0.31 -26.71 -3.96
C ARG A 285 1.14 -26.39 -4.24
N TYR A 286 1.42 -25.13 -4.55
CA TYR A 286 2.75 -24.60 -4.80
C TYR A 286 2.93 -23.36 -3.92
N SER A 287 3.75 -23.45 -2.88
CA SER A 287 4.10 -22.31 -2.03
C SER A 287 5.46 -21.77 -2.45
N PHE A 288 5.56 -20.47 -2.70
CA PHE A 288 6.84 -19.82 -2.89
C PHE A 288 7.50 -19.59 -1.53
N ASN A 289 8.80 -19.80 -1.43
CA ASN A 289 9.62 -19.60 -0.24
C ASN A 289 9.96 -18.12 -0.02
N GLN A 290 9.88 -17.29 -1.06
CA GLN A 290 10.08 -15.84 -0.94
C GLN A 290 9.00 -15.24 -0.03
N LYS A 291 9.46 -14.57 1.03
CA LYS A 291 8.61 -13.72 1.88
C LYS A 291 8.68 -12.27 1.45
N LEU A 292 7.55 -11.58 1.56
CA LEU A 292 7.48 -10.13 1.53
C LEU A 292 8.25 -9.54 2.71
N GLN A 293 8.73 -8.31 2.51
CA GLN A 293 9.36 -7.50 3.55
C GLN A 293 8.45 -6.31 3.82
N ASP A 294 8.20 -5.99 5.09
CA ASP A 294 7.45 -4.81 5.48
C ASP A 294 8.21 -3.55 5.08
N THR A 295 7.79 -2.92 3.98
CA THR A 295 8.36 -1.66 3.52
C THR A 295 7.27 -0.69 3.11
N ASN A 296 7.32 0.53 3.64
CA ASN A 296 6.39 1.62 3.30
C ASN A 296 6.68 2.24 1.91
N LYS A 297 7.29 1.48 1.01
CA LYS A 297 7.46 1.85 -0.40
C LYS A 297 6.11 1.84 -1.09
N ASN A 298 5.99 2.56 -2.21
CA ASN A 298 4.84 2.46 -3.11
C ASN A 298 3.49 2.57 -2.38
N GLN A 299 3.35 3.46 -1.39
CA GLN A 299 2.10 3.65 -0.63
C GLN A 299 1.55 2.39 0.08
N GLY A 300 2.40 1.37 0.31
CA GLY A 300 2.01 0.06 0.83
C GLY A 300 1.46 -0.92 -0.21
N PHE A 301 1.57 -0.62 -1.52
CA PHE A 301 1.25 -1.56 -2.59
C PHE A 301 2.48 -2.36 -3.01
N ILE A 302 2.28 -3.66 -3.11
CA ILE A 302 3.21 -4.65 -3.67
C ILE A 302 2.93 -4.75 -5.17
N HIS A 303 3.98 -4.74 -5.99
CA HIS A 303 3.86 -5.09 -7.41
C HIS A 303 3.99 -6.60 -7.57
N PHE A 304 2.87 -7.28 -7.84
CA PHE A 304 2.80 -8.72 -8.01
C PHE A 304 2.73 -9.08 -9.50
N VAL A 305 3.67 -9.92 -9.96
CA VAL A 305 3.57 -10.54 -11.28
C VAL A 305 3.84 -12.04 -11.19
N LEU A 306 2.92 -12.83 -11.76
CA LEU A 306 3.03 -14.27 -11.91
C LEU A 306 3.00 -14.62 -13.40
N THR A 307 4.05 -15.23 -13.93
CA THR A 307 4.07 -15.76 -15.31
C THR A 307 4.00 -17.28 -15.32
N TYR A 308 3.47 -17.85 -16.41
CA TYR A 308 3.59 -19.26 -16.75
C TYR A 308 4.19 -19.38 -18.15
N ASP A 309 5.31 -20.09 -18.27
CA ASP A 309 6.13 -20.11 -19.49
C ASP A 309 6.00 -21.39 -20.33
N ASN A 310 6.70 -21.40 -21.47
CA ASN A 310 6.70 -22.53 -22.41
C ASN A 310 7.47 -23.76 -21.88
N TYR A 311 8.21 -23.64 -20.77
CA TYR A 311 8.86 -24.74 -20.05
C TYR A 311 7.95 -25.29 -18.94
N ALA A 312 6.67 -24.90 -18.94
CA ALA A 312 5.65 -25.27 -17.96
C ALA A 312 6.02 -24.91 -16.51
N THR A 313 6.71 -23.79 -16.33
CA THR A 313 7.15 -23.27 -15.03
C THR A 313 6.36 -22.02 -14.64
N LEU A 314 5.94 -21.94 -13.37
CA LEU A 314 5.39 -20.73 -12.77
C LEU A 314 6.53 -19.89 -12.21
N ASN A 315 6.63 -18.62 -12.61
CA ASN A 315 7.67 -17.69 -12.14
C ASN A 315 7.01 -16.53 -11.40
N LEU A 316 7.43 -16.31 -10.15
CA LEU A 316 6.98 -15.20 -9.31
C LEU A 316 7.98 -14.05 -9.36
N TYR A 317 7.45 -12.84 -9.51
CA TYR A 317 8.18 -11.58 -9.41
C TYR A 317 7.45 -10.67 -8.41
N ILE A 318 8.22 -9.97 -7.60
CA ILE A 318 7.75 -9.05 -6.55
C ILE A 318 8.55 -7.75 -6.70
N ASP A 319 7.88 -6.60 -6.69
CA ASP A 319 8.51 -5.27 -6.73
C ASP A 319 9.54 -5.10 -7.85
N GLY A 320 9.21 -5.70 -9.00
CA GLY A 320 10.01 -5.61 -10.23
C GLY A 320 11.21 -6.55 -10.28
N GLU A 321 11.49 -7.32 -9.21
CA GLU A 321 12.58 -8.30 -9.16
C GLU A 321 12.06 -9.76 -9.25
N TYR A 322 12.85 -10.63 -9.87
CA TYR A 322 12.57 -12.08 -9.90
C TYR A 322 12.74 -12.68 -8.51
N SER A 323 11.74 -13.45 -8.06
CA SER A 323 11.75 -14.11 -6.76
C SER A 323 12.12 -15.59 -6.87
N GLU A 324 11.26 -16.39 -7.51
CA GLU A 324 11.37 -17.85 -7.51
C GLU A 324 10.56 -18.49 -8.65
N SER A 325 10.93 -19.70 -9.03
CA SER A 325 10.25 -20.48 -10.06
C SER A 325 9.90 -21.90 -9.59
N ILE A 326 8.71 -22.37 -9.96
CA ILE A 326 8.18 -23.69 -9.55
C ILE A 326 7.70 -24.44 -10.80
N PRO A 327 8.28 -25.61 -11.15
CA PRO A 327 7.81 -26.44 -12.25
C PRO A 327 6.38 -26.95 -12.03
N CYS A 328 5.49 -26.64 -12.97
CA CYS A 328 4.05 -26.93 -12.90
C CYS A 328 3.56 -27.66 -14.17
N PRO A 329 4.12 -28.84 -14.50
CA PRO A 329 4.00 -29.47 -15.82
C PRO A 329 2.56 -29.72 -16.28
N ASP A 330 1.63 -30.00 -15.36
CA ASP A 330 0.23 -30.28 -15.68
C ASP A 330 -0.64 -29.04 -15.94
N LEU A 331 -0.19 -27.83 -15.57
CA LEU A 331 -1.00 -26.62 -15.58
C LEU A 331 -1.53 -26.26 -16.99
N HIS A 332 -0.74 -26.53 -18.04
CA HIS A 332 -1.15 -26.30 -19.44
C HIS A 332 -2.45 -27.00 -19.84
N LYS A 333 -2.85 -28.08 -19.15
CA LYS A 333 -4.07 -28.86 -19.41
C LYS A 333 -5.35 -28.09 -19.07
N PHE A 334 -5.25 -27.10 -18.20
CA PHE A 334 -6.41 -26.39 -17.62
C PHE A 334 -6.63 -25.00 -18.22
N LEU A 335 -5.56 -24.33 -18.66
CA LEU A 335 -5.55 -22.93 -19.10
C LEU A 335 -6.70 -22.56 -20.07
N ARG A 336 -6.95 -23.40 -21.09
CA ARG A 336 -7.94 -23.12 -22.15
C ARG A 336 -9.38 -23.02 -21.65
N ASN A 337 -9.65 -23.59 -20.48
CA ASN A 337 -10.97 -23.56 -19.86
C ASN A 337 -11.16 -22.30 -19.00
N TRP A 338 -10.09 -21.56 -18.69
CA TRP A 338 -10.16 -20.36 -17.86
C TRP A 338 -10.48 -19.12 -18.69
N ASN A 339 -11.63 -18.52 -18.39
CA ASN A 339 -12.17 -17.33 -19.02
C ASN A 339 -12.95 -16.43 -18.04
N LYS A 340 -12.75 -16.65 -16.73
CA LYS A 340 -13.30 -15.85 -15.62
C LYS A 340 -12.20 -15.66 -14.58
N ILE A 341 -11.95 -14.43 -14.15
CA ILE A 341 -11.19 -14.12 -12.93
C ILE A 341 -12.14 -13.63 -11.84
N SER A 342 -11.98 -14.16 -10.64
CA SER A 342 -12.62 -13.68 -9.43
C SER A 342 -11.57 -13.05 -8.52
N VAL A 343 -11.88 -11.91 -7.89
CA VAL A 343 -11.02 -11.27 -6.88
C VAL A 343 -11.74 -11.32 -5.54
N GLY A 344 -11.03 -11.71 -4.47
CA GLY A 344 -11.59 -11.82 -3.13
C GLY A 344 -12.35 -13.12 -2.85
N GLU A 345 -12.71 -13.29 -1.58
CA GLU A 345 -13.13 -14.55 -0.96
C GLU A 345 -14.58 -14.94 -1.28
N THR A 346 -14.85 -16.23 -1.38
CA THR A 346 -16.16 -16.78 -1.75
C THR A 346 -17.16 -16.67 -0.60
N LYS A 347 -18.43 -16.34 -0.89
CA LYS A 347 -19.48 -16.18 0.14
C LYS A 347 -19.74 -17.43 1.00
N ASP A 348 -19.27 -18.61 0.59
CA ASP A 348 -19.40 -19.86 1.36
C ASP A 348 -18.35 -20.02 2.46
N ASP A 349 -17.29 -19.19 2.46
CA ASP A 349 -16.23 -19.18 3.48
C ASP A 349 -16.64 -18.40 4.76
N ILE A 350 -17.96 -18.31 5.04
CA ILE A 350 -18.74 -17.42 5.94
C ILE A 350 -18.13 -17.02 7.31
N THR A 351 -17.16 -17.73 7.85
CA THR A 351 -16.81 -17.72 9.28
C THR A 351 -15.76 -16.69 9.73
N LEU A 352 -15.32 -15.74 8.89
CA LEU A 352 -14.44 -14.63 9.33
C LEU A 352 -14.55 -13.35 8.49
N LYS A 353 -14.54 -12.21 9.20
CA LYS A 353 -13.49 -11.17 9.14
C LYS A 353 -12.62 -11.18 7.87
N SER A 354 -13.14 -10.62 6.77
CA SER A 354 -12.44 -10.58 5.50
C SER A 354 -11.52 -9.36 5.38
N ASP A 355 -10.22 -9.56 5.26
CA ASP A 355 -9.25 -8.50 4.96
C ASP A 355 -9.59 -7.81 3.62
N GLU A 356 -9.42 -6.48 3.55
CA GLU A 356 -9.80 -5.72 2.36
C GLU A 356 -8.66 -5.68 1.34
N ILE A 357 -8.96 -5.98 0.07
CA ILE A 357 -7.96 -5.97 -1.00
C ILE A 357 -8.13 -4.71 -1.85
N ALA A 358 -7.17 -3.80 -1.79
CA ALA A 358 -7.05 -2.68 -2.73
C ALA A 358 -6.20 -3.11 -3.94
N LEU A 359 -6.79 -3.09 -5.13
CA LEU A 359 -6.13 -3.46 -6.39
C LEU A 359 -5.97 -2.29 -7.35
N ARG A 360 -4.94 -2.39 -8.19
CA ARG A 360 -4.71 -1.51 -9.34
C ARG A 360 -4.01 -2.22 -10.49
N ASN A 361 -4.38 -1.87 -11.73
CA ASN A 361 -3.83 -2.38 -12.98
C ASN A 361 -3.84 -3.92 -13.12
N LEU A 362 -4.87 -4.59 -12.60
CA LEU A 362 -5.08 -6.04 -12.75
C LEU A 362 -5.22 -6.41 -14.23
N THR A 363 -4.19 -7.05 -14.76
CA THR A 363 -4.05 -7.37 -16.19
C THR A 363 -3.70 -8.84 -16.36
N ILE A 364 -4.41 -9.53 -17.25
CA ILE A 364 -4.13 -10.91 -17.65
C ILE A 364 -3.68 -10.89 -19.12
N LEU A 365 -2.52 -11.48 -19.40
CA LEU A 365 -1.94 -11.54 -20.74
C LEU A 365 -1.81 -12.99 -21.22
N ASN A 366 -2.01 -13.21 -22.52
CA ASN A 366 -1.77 -14.48 -23.22
C ASN A 366 -0.29 -14.70 -23.62
N THR A 367 0.63 -14.11 -22.87
CA THR A 367 2.09 -14.22 -23.06
C THR A 367 2.79 -14.33 -21.71
N ASN A 368 3.97 -14.94 -21.66
CA ASN A 368 4.88 -14.78 -20.53
C ASN A 368 5.69 -13.49 -20.73
N LEU A 369 5.48 -12.48 -19.88
CA LEU A 369 6.33 -11.28 -19.90
C LEU A 369 7.77 -11.65 -19.54
N SER A 370 8.72 -11.02 -20.23
CA SER A 370 10.13 -11.14 -19.88
C SER A 370 10.46 -10.29 -18.65
N TYR A 371 11.61 -10.56 -18.04
CA TYR A 371 12.01 -9.87 -16.82
C TYR A 371 12.21 -8.36 -17.03
N GLU A 372 12.68 -7.97 -18.21
CA GLU A 372 12.83 -6.58 -18.67
C GLU A 372 11.48 -5.84 -18.63
N TRP A 373 10.41 -6.46 -19.13
CA TRP A 373 9.06 -5.87 -19.12
C TRP A 373 8.49 -5.74 -17.72
N ILE A 374 8.74 -6.71 -16.84
CA ILE A 374 8.28 -6.70 -15.45
C ILE A 374 9.02 -5.62 -14.64
N ASN A 375 10.32 -5.44 -14.87
CA ASN A 375 11.10 -4.39 -14.24
C ASN A 375 10.73 -2.99 -14.78
N LEU A 376 10.41 -2.86 -16.07
CA LEU A 376 9.87 -1.63 -16.66
C LEU A 376 8.50 -1.27 -16.07
N LEU A 377 7.57 -2.23 -15.99
CA LEU A 377 6.26 -2.07 -15.35
C LEU A 377 6.36 -1.55 -13.91
N TYR A 378 7.30 -2.11 -13.13
CA TYR A 378 7.57 -1.65 -11.77
C TYR A 378 8.07 -0.19 -11.72
N ASN A 379 9.04 0.16 -12.56
CA ASN A 379 9.67 1.48 -12.54
C ASN A 379 8.82 2.60 -13.19
N LEU A 380 7.80 2.25 -13.98
CA LEU A 380 6.70 3.16 -14.36
C LEU A 380 5.83 3.54 -13.14
N GLY A 381 5.78 2.66 -12.13
CA GLY A 381 5.18 2.92 -10.83
C GLY A 381 3.65 2.95 -10.81
N LEU A 382 3.11 3.10 -9.60
CA LEU A 382 1.66 3.09 -9.35
C LEU A 382 0.88 4.13 -10.16
N GLY A 383 1.41 5.36 -10.29
CA GLY A 383 0.73 6.43 -11.02
C GLY A 383 0.44 6.08 -12.48
N PHE A 384 1.22 5.18 -13.09
CA PHE A 384 1.05 4.80 -14.48
C PHE A 384 -0.25 3.99 -14.73
N SER A 385 -0.87 4.23 -15.88
CA SER A 385 -2.07 3.53 -16.34
C SER A 385 -1.78 2.88 -17.70
N TRP A 386 -1.73 1.56 -17.72
CA TRP A 386 -1.37 0.76 -18.90
C TRP A 386 -2.63 0.28 -19.63
N ASP A 387 -2.82 0.65 -20.90
CA ASP A 387 -3.69 -0.11 -21.82
C ASP A 387 -2.81 -1.02 -22.69
N THR A 388 -3.16 -2.30 -22.77
CA THR A 388 -2.42 -3.33 -23.49
C THR A 388 -2.62 -3.27 -25.00
N LYS A 389 -3.64 -2.53 -25.48
CA LYS A 389 -4.04 -2.49 -26.89
C LYS A 389 -3.10 -1.71 -27.78
N ASP A 390 -2.39 -0.72 -27.22
CA ASP A 390 -1.63 0.28 -27.99
C ASP A 390 -0.13 -0.04 -28.10
N LEU A 391 0.30 -1.29 -27.84
CA LEU A 391 1.69 -1.70 -27.86
C LEU A 391 2.27 -1.77 -29.29
N THR A 392 2.98 -0.71 -29.68
CA THR A 392 3.79 -0.61 -30.90
C THR A 392 5.25 -0.31 -30.53
N SER A 393 6.15 -0.31 -31.51
CA SER A 393 7.53 0.15 -31.30
C SER A 393 7.60 1.61 -30.84
N GLU A 394 6.71 2.47 -31.32
CA GLU A 394 6.68 3.90 -31.01
C GLU A 394 6.15 4.15 -29.60
N THR A 395 5.07 3.48 -29.19
CA THR A 395 4.58 3.60 -27.81
C THR A 395 5.53 2.95 -26.81
N THR A 396 6.28 1.92 -27.20
CA THR A 396 7.36 1.36 -26.35
C THR A 396 8.45 2.39 -26.04
N PHE A 397 8.85 3.24 -27.00
CA PHE A 397 9.74 4.37 -26.70
C PHE A 397 9.05 5.45 -25.86
N SER A 398 7.75 5.68 -26.05
CA SER A 398 6.97 6.60 -25.20
C SER A 398 6.95 6.16 -23.72
N LEU A 399 6.80 4.87 -23.42
CA LEU A 399 6.88 4.33 -22.06
C LEU A 399 8.23 4.67 -21.40
N LEU A 400 9.35 4.53 -22.12
CA LEU A 400 10.67 4.90 -21.58
C LEU A 400 10.79 6.40 -21.27
N SER A 401 10.10 7.26 -22.03
CA SER A 401 10.07 8.71 -21.77
C SER A 401 9.18 9.12 -20.58
N GLN A 402 8.34 8.20 -20.09
CA GLN A 402 7.45 8.40 -18.93
C GLN A 402 8.08 7.97 -17.61
N LEU A 403 9.26 7.33 -17.64
CA LEU A 403 10.03 6.98 -16.45
C LEU A 403 10.60 8.22 -15.76
N SER A 404 10.63 8.19 -14.42
CA SER A 404 11.47 9.11 -13.65
C SER A 404 12.96 8.85 -13.94
N TYR A 405 13.83 9.83 -13.70
CA TYR A 405 15.29 9.65 -13.86
C TYR A 405 15.82 8.44 -13.07
N GLN A 406 15.29 8.19 -11.87
CA GLN A 406 15.64 7.01 -11.08
C GLN A 406 15.10 5.72 -11.70
N GLY A 407 13.85 5.72 -12.20
CA GLY A 407 13.26 4.57 -12.89
C GLY A 407 14.02 4.19 -14.16
N LEU A 408 14.42 5.18 -14.96
CA LEU A 408 15.24 5.00 -16.16
C LEU A 408 16.64 4.43 -15.82
N PHE A 409 17.27 4.93 -14.76
CA PHE A 409 18.55 4.40 -14.27
C PHE A 409 18.41 2.94 -13.80
N ASN A 410 17.41 2.64 -12.96
CA ASN A 410 17.12 1.29 -12.47
C ASN A 410 16.94 0.30 -13.63
N VAL A 411 16.07 0.65 -14.58
CA VAL A 411 15.77 -0.16 -15.78
C VAL A 411 17.04 -0.38 -16.61
N THR A 412 17.86 0.66 -16.82
CA THR A 412 19.11 0.55 -17.58
C THR A 412 20.09 -0.41 -16.92
N VAL A 413 20.35 -0.25 -15.61
CA VAL A 413 21.24 -1.13 -14.84
C VAL A 413 20.73 -2.58 -14.87
N LYS A 414 19.42 -2.79 -14.67
CA LYS A 414 18.81 -4.12 -14.71
C LYS A 414 18.91 -4.77 -16.09
N PHE A 415 18.74 -4.02 -17.16
CA PHE A 415 18.89 -4.54 -18.52
C PHE A 415 20.35 -4.95 -18.81
N ASP A 416 21.34 -4.25 -18.25
CA ASP A 416 22.74 -4.64 -18.37
C ASP A 416 23.12 -5.84 -17.48
N GLU A 417 22.61 -5.93 -16.24
CA GLU A 417 22.72 -7.15 -15.41
C GLU A 417 22.24 -8.41 -16.16
N ILE A 418 21.12 -8.30 -16.88
CA ILE A 418 20.52 -9.41 -17.64
C ILE A 418 21.39 -9.77 -18.85
N LYS A 419 21.88 -8.77 -19.60
CA LYS A 419 22.81 -8.99 -20.73
C LYS A 419 24.09 -9.69 -20.29
N GLU A 420 24.64 -9.35 -19.12
CA GLU A 420 25.84 -10.00 -18.57
C GLU A 420 25.57 -11.43 -18.13
N LYS A 421 24.47 -11.70 -17.41
CA LYS A 421 24.03 -13.07 -17.05
C LYS A 421 23.88 -13.95 -18.29
N ASN A 422 23.25 -13.44 -19.35
CA ASN A 422 23.05 -14.19 -20.60
C ASN A 422 24.39 -14.47 -21.35
N LYS A 423 25.33 -13.51 -21.36
CA LYS A 423 26.69 -13.73 -21.89
C LYS A 423 27.45 -14.80 -21.08
N ALA A 424 27.37 -14.74 -19.75
CA ALA A 424 28.02 -15.72 -18.87
C ALA A 424 27.43 -17.14 -19.05
N HIS A 425 26.12 -17.26 -19.24
CA HIS A 425 25.47 -18.55 -19.48
C HIS A 425 25.86 -19.15 -20.83
N ASN A 426 25.89 -18.34 -21.90
CA ASN A 426 26.34 -18.78 -23.23
C ASN A 426 27.80 -19.24 -23.25
N ASN A 427 28.69 -18.63 -22.44
CA ASN A 427 30.09 -19.06 -22.32
C ASN A 427 30.28 -20.30 -21.43
N SER A 428 29.41 -20.54 -20.45
CA SER A 428 29.55 -21.65 -19.48
C SER A 428 29.03 -23.01 -19.96
N ASN A 429 28.32 -23.06 -21.10
CA ASN A 429 28.01 -24.31 -21.82
C ASN A 429 29.24 -25.07 -22.38
N SER A 430 30.46 -24.68 -21.97
CA SER A 430 31.73 -25.33 -22.29
C SER A 430 32.18 -26.36 -21.24
N HIS A 431 31.61 -26.37 -20.02
CA HIS A 431 31.97 -27.33 -18.97
C HIS A 431 30.77 -27.97 -18.26
N ILE A 432 30.77 -29.29 -18.21
CA ILE A 432 29.71 -30.16 -17.66
C ILE A 432 30.13 -30.67 -16.26
N PHE A 433 29.13 -30.76 -15.35
CA PHE A 433 29.20 -31.22 -13.95
C PHE A 433 30.05 -30.38 -12.97
N GLY A 434 29.40 -29.95 -11.88
CA GLY A 434 30.03 -29.38 -10.69
C GLY A 434 29.00 -28.72 -9.77
N ALA A 435 28.94 -29.11 -8.50
CA ALA A 435 28.01 -28.52 -7.53
C ALA A 435 28.61 -27.27 -6.85
N GLY A 436 27.77 -26.30 -6.50
CA GLY A 436 28.19 -25.13 -5.72
C GLY A 436 27.04 -24.19 -5.36
N HIS A 437 26.67 -24.15 -4.09
CA HIS A 437 25.83 -23.06 -3.58
C HIS A 437 26.62 -21.74 -3.59
N SER A 438 26.15 -20.74 -4.34
CA SER A 438 26.62 -19.36 -4.23
C SER A 438 25.50 -18.46 -3.73
N SER A 439 25.44 -18.25 -2.41
CA SER A 439 24.50 -17.31 -1.78
C SER A 439 24.89 -15.86 -2.12
N SER A 440 24.27 -15.27 -3.15
CA SER A 440 24.55 -13.90 -3.59
C SER A 440 23.96 -12.84 -2.66
N ARG A 441 24.47 -12.76 -1.43
CA ARG A 441 24.32 -11.58 -0.56
C ARG A 441 25.10 -10.41 -1.18
N ASN A 442 24.44 -9.65 -2.05
CA ASN A 442 24.87 -8.30 -2.45
C ASN A 442 23.65 -7.37 -2.38
N SER A 443 23.28 -7.02 -1.15
CA SER A 443 22.36 -5.92 -0.87
C SER A 443 23.05 -4.60 -1.21
N LEU A 444 22.88 -4.12 -2.45
CA LEU A 444 23.26 -2.75 -2.81
C LEU A 444 22.45 -1.78 -1.96
N ALA A 445 23.13 -1.06 -1.07
CA ALA A 445 22.48 -0.16 -0.12
C ALA A 445 21.77 0.99 -0.83
N ALA A 446 20.58 1.34 -0.36
CA ALA A 446 19.86 2.52 -0.84
C ALA A 446 20.67 3.78 -0.56
N PHE A 447 21.06 4.51 -1.61
CA PHE A 447 21.72 5.81 -1.47
C PHE A 447 20.70 6.87 -1.02
N GLY A 448 20.58 7.02 0.29
CA GLY A 448 19.61 7.92 0.94
C GLY A 448 19.96 8.19 2.40
N GLY A 449 21.24 8.41 2.72
CA GLY A 449 21.73 8.63 4.08
C GLY A 449 22.74 9.77 4.15
N ASN A 450 22.55 10.70 5.10
CA ASN A 450 23.39 11.89 5.24
C ASN A 450 24.82 11.55 5.72
N LEU A 451 25.83 11.96 4.94
CA LEU A 451 27.24 11.89 5.33
C LEU A 451 27.58 12.93 6.41
N ARG A 452 27.37 12.59 7.69
CA ARG A 452 28.06 13.26 8.80
C ARG A 452 29.39 12.57 9.07
N TYR A 453 30.48 13.30 8.83
CA TYR A 453 31.83 12.88 9.21
C TYR A 453 31.96 12.73 10.73
N HIS A 454 32.56 11.64 11.18
CA HIS A 454 33.24 11.58 12.47
C HIS A 454 34.62 10.93 12.29
N HIS A 455 35.68 11.67 12.64
CA HIS A 455 36.99 11.08 12.93
C HIS A 455 36.91 10.26 14.21
N HIS A 456 37.62 9.13 14.26
CA HIS A 456 38.40 8.76 15.44
C HIS A 456 39.69 8.03 15.03
N HIS A 457 40.69 8.08 15.92
CA HIS A 457 42.08 7.71 15.64
C HIS A 457 42.47 6.34 16.25
N HIS A 458 43.63 5.85 15.77
CA HIS A 458 44.64 5.02 16.46
C HIS A 458 44.57 3.47 16.45
N ASN A 459 45.60 2.90 15.81
CA ASN A 459 46.63 1.96 16.35
C ASN A 459 46.20 0.59 16.95
N HIS A 460 46.98 -0.50 16.88
CA HIS A 460 48.40 -0.71 16.53
C HIS A 460 48.68 -2.21 16.20
N ASN A 461 49.67 -2.47 15.32
CA ASN A 461 50.45 -3.74 15.22
C ASN A 461 49.67 -5.01 14.72
N HIS A 462 50.31 -6.04 14.14
CA HIS A 462 51.73 -6.45 14.13
C HIS A 462 52.30 -6.81 12.74
N ARG A 463 53.64 -6.69 12.65
CA ARG A 463 54.65 -7.51 11.92
C ARG A 463 54.16 -8.87 11.33
N SER A 464 54.74 -9.48 10.28
CA SER A 464 55.77 -9.18 9.24
C SER A 464 55.98 -10.48 8.39
N ARG A 465 56.93 -10.75 7.47
CA ARG A 465 58.17 -10.11 6.97
C ARG A 465 58.63 -10.78 5.64
N LYS A 466 58.90 -10.03 4.56
CA LYS A 466 59.97 -10.30 3.55
C LYS A 466 60.03 -9.20 2.49
N ALA A 467 61.20 -9.00 1.90
CA ALA A 467 61.48 -7.99 0.88
C ALA A 467 62.29 -8.61 -0.27
N ASN A 468 62.33 -7.92 -1.41
CA ASN A 468 63.47 -7.96 -2.33
C ASN A 468 63.69 -6.56 -2.94
N SER A 469 64.93 -6.30 -3.34
CA SER A 469 65.45 -5.02 -3.85
C SER A 469 65.61 -5.08 -5.39
N LEU A 470 66.17 -4.12 -6.16
CA LEU A 470 67.06 -2.97 -5.88
C LEU A 470 67.07 -2.02 -7.10
N ALA A 471 67.35 -0.72 -6.90
CA ALA A 471 67.73 0.33 -7.89
C ALA A 471 66.71 0.70 -9.00
N ARG A 472 66.35 1.96 -9.31
CA ARG A 472 66.95 3.33 -9.24
C ARG A 472 67.67 3.79 -10.52
N LYS A 473 67.03 4.69 -11.28
CA LYS A 473 67.63 5.93 -11.84
C LYS A 473 66.56 6.91 -12.34
N GLU A 474 66.77 8.21 -12.09
CA GLU A 474 65.90 9.29 -12.57
C GLU A 474 66.27 9.78 -13.98
N LYS A 475 65.31 10.41 -14.67
CA LYS A 475 65.53 11.59 -15.54
C LYS A 475 64.21 12.21 -16.02
N MET A 476 63.90 13.43 -15.54
CA MET A 476 63.19 14.44 -16.34
C MET A 476 64.25 15.25 -17.14
N PRO A 477 63.87 15.92 -18.25
CA PRO A 477 63.56 17.35 -18.12
C PRO A 477 62.46 17.91 -19.05
N ARG A 478 61.73 18.89 -18.51
CA ARG A 478 61.22 20.13 -19.15
C ARG A 478 60.27 20.08 -20.34
N ILE A 479 59.06 20.58 -20.04
CA ILE A 479 58.13 21.28 -20.94
C ILE A 479 58.79 22.54 -21.54
N PRO A 480 58.51 22.89 -22.81
CA PRO A 480 58.49 24.26 -23.32
C PRO A 480 57.12 24.92 -23.09
#